data_AF-M5DQR0-F1
#
_entry.id   AF-M5DQR0-F1
#
_cell.length_a   1.000
_cell.length_b   1.000
_cell.length_c   1.000
_cell.angle_alpha   90.00
_cell.angle_beta   90.00
_cell.angle_gamma   90.00
#
_symmetry.space_group_name_H-M   'P 1'
#
loop_
_entity.id
_entity.type
_entity.pdbx_description
1 polymer ?
#
loop_
_entity_poly.entity_id
_entity_poly.type
_entity_poly.pdbx_seq_one_letter_code
_entity_poly.pdbx_strand_id
1 'polypeptide(L)'
;MTDQTLAYGEGDASYRAAGQEEGIRQLVDTFYDAMSVLPEAAMIRAMHQDDLTESRDKLTRFLCGWLGGPKLYSAKYGPINIPAAHRHLSIGPAERDAWLACMREGLKSQPYADDFKTYLLTELWKPAERSRTHD
;
A
#
# COMPACT_ATOMS: atom_id res chain seq x y z
N MET A 1 -22.71 -27.79 -2.79
CA MET A 1 -21.89 -26.79 -3.50
C MET A 1 -20.66 -26.58 -2.65
N THR A 2 -19.49 -27.02 -3.10
CA THR A 2 -18.24 -26.76 -2.39
C THR A 2 -17.97 -25.27 -2.47
N ASP A 3 -18.08 -24.58 -1.34
CA ASP A 3 -17.70 -23.17 -1.21
C ASP A 3 -16.18 -23.10 -1.36
N GLN A 4 -15.73 -22.82 -2.59
CA GLN A 4 -14.31 -22.77 -2.90
C GLN A 4 -13.76 -21.48 -2.32
N THR A 5 -13.07 -21.59 -1.18
CA THR A 5 -12.35 -20.46 -0.60
C THR A 5 -11.21 -20.09 -1.55
N LEU A 6 -11.28 -18.91 -2.16
CA LEU A 6 -10.26 -18.39 -3.07
C LEU A 6 -8.96 -18.10 -2.32
N ALA A 7 -7.82 -18.33 -2.99
CA ALA A 7 -6.51 -17.96 -2.44
C ALA A 7 -6.29 -16.44 -2.52
N TYR A 8 -5.38 -15.90 -1.70
CA TYR A 8 -5.00 -14.48 -1.82
C TYR A 8 -4.44 -14.19 -3.22
N GLY A 9 -4.88 -13.07 -3.81
CA GLY A 9 -4.53 -12.66 -5.17
C GLY A 9 -5.49 -13.18 -6.24
N GLU A 10 -6.45 -14.04 -5.88
CA GLU A 10 -7.51 -14.49 -6.78
C GLU A 10 -8.83 -13.75 -6.50
N GLY A 11 -9.45 -13.22 -7.55
CA GLY A 11 -10.70 -12.47 -7.42
C GLY A 11 -10.58 -11.32 -6.42
N ASP A 12 -11.54 -11.21 -5.50
CA ASP A 12 -11.57 -10.20 -4.43
C ASP A 12 -11.08 -10.75 -3.07
N ALA A 13 -10.45 -11.93 -3.05
CA ALA A 13 -10.07 -12.61 -1.81
C ALA A 13 -9.18 -11.75 -0.92
N SER A 14 -8.16 -11.09 -1.50
CA SER A 14 -7.27 -10.19 -0.77
C SER A 14 -7.98 -8.92 -0.29
N TYR A 15 -8.90 -8.38 -1.07
CA TYR A 15 -9.71 -7.22 -0.67
C TYR A 15 -10.60 -7.55 0.53
N ARG A 16 -11.23 -8.73 0.53
CA ARG A 16 -12.02 -9.21 1.67
C ARG A 16 -11.14 -9.49 2.90
N ALA A 17 -9.97 -10.11 2.72
CA ALA A 17 -9.02 -10.38 3.80
C ALA A 17 -8.46 -9.09 4.44
N ALA A 18 -8.35 -8.02 3.66
CA ALA A 18 -7.96 -6.69 4.14
C ALA A 18 -9.09 -5.90 4.81
N GLY A 19 -10.24 -6.51 5.11
CA GLY A 19 -11.38 -5.80 5.70
C GLY A 19 -12.05 -4.81 4.76
N GLN A 20 -11.95 -5.06 3.44
CA GLN A 20 -12.53 -4.22 2.39
C GLN A 20 -12.03 -2.76 2.46
N GLU A 21 -12.77 -1.79 1.92
CA GLU A 21 -12.33 -0.39 1.89
C GLU A 21 -11.98 0.17 3.28
N GLU A 22 -12.77 -0.16 4.29
CA GLU A 22 -12.61 0.39 5.65
C GLU A 22 -11.32 -0.13 6.32
N GLY A 23 -11.05 -1.42 6.25
CA GLY A 23 -9.78 -1.97 6.75
C GLY A 23 -8.58 -1.40 5.98
N ILE A 24 -8.68 -1.30 4.65
CA ILE A 24 -7.62 -0.69 3.84
C ILE A 24 -7.38 0.77 4.21
N ARG A 25 -8.44 1.54 4.52
CA ARG A 25 -8.31 2.92 5.01
C ARG A 25 -7.54 2.98 6.32
N GLN A 26 -7.89 2.15 7.29
CA GLN A 26 -7.20 2.06 8.59
C GLN A 26 -5.72 1.66 8.43
N LEU A 27 -5.42 0.71 7.53
CA LEU A 27 -4.04 0.36 7.20
C LEU A 27 -3.27 1.56 6.62
N VAL A 28 -3.88 2.28 5.69
CA VAL A 28 -3.23 3.43 5.04
C VAL A 28 -3.02 4.59 6.02
N ASP A 29 -3.97 4.82 6.92
CA ASP A 29 -3.83 5.84 7.98
C ASP A 29 -2.63 5.49 8.88
N THR A 30 -2.59 4.27 9.40
CA THR A 30 -1.48 3.80 10.26
C THR A 30 -0.14 3.75 9.53
N PHE A 31 -0.12 3.46 8.22
CA PHE A 31 1.06 3.54 7.36
C PHE A 31 1.63 4.97 7.29
N TYR A 32 0.78 5.98 7.06
CA TYR A 32 1.22 7.37 6.99
C TYR A 32 1.57 7.96 8.36
N ASP A 33 0.92 7.48 9.42
CA ASP A 33 1.29 7.82 10.79
C ASP A 33 2.67 7.26 11.13
N ALA A 34 2.94 6.00 10.78
CA ALA A 34 4.26 5.39 10.91
C ALA A 34 5.33 6.16 10.11
N MET A 35 5.05 6.54 8.86
CA MET A 35 5.95 7.35 8.03
C MET A 35 6.31 8.70 8.69
N SER A 36 5.40 9.26 9.49
CA SER A 36 5.62 10.55 10.15
C SER A 36 6.46 10.46 11.42
N VAL A 37 6.66 9.26 11.98
CA VAL A 37 7.35 9.06 13.27
C VAL A 37 8.59 8.16 13.21
N LEU A 38 8.67 7.26 12.23
CA LEU A 38 9.83 6.37 12.06
C LEU A 38 11.05 7.17 11.57
N PRO A 39 12.18 7.19 12.30
CA PRO A 39 13.37 7.93 11.88
C PRO A 39 13.89 7.51 10.49
N GLU A 40 13.84 6.20 10.19
CA GLU A 40 14.23 5.64 8.90
C GLU A 40 13.29 6.02 7.75
N ALA A 41 12.12 6.58 8.03
CA ALA A 41 11.16 7.04 7.02
C ALA A 41 11.24 8.55 6.76
N ALA A 42 12.13 9.27 7.44
CA ALA A 42 12.23 10.72 7.31
C ALA A 42 12.48 11.18 5.86
N MET A 43 13.31 10.45 5.09
CA MET A 43 13.57 10.82 3.70
C MET A 43 12.34 10.66 2.80
N ILE A 44 11.55 9.60 2.98
CA ILE A 44 10.34 9.39 2.18
C ILE A 44 9.20 10.30 2.65
N ARG A 45 9.15 10.66 3.95
CA ARG A 45 8.19 11.64 4.46
C ARG A 45 8.41 13.02 3.83
N ALA A 46 9.66 13.41 3.64
CA ALA A 46 10.03 14.67 2.99
C ALA A 46 9.65 14.75 1.50
N MET A 47 9.34 13.61 0.86
CA MET A 47 8.83 13.56 -0.53
C MET A 47 7.33 13.84 -0.64
N HIS A 48 6.63 13.92 0.50
CA HIS A 48 5.20 14.16 0.56
C HIS A 48 4.90 15.59 1.01
N GLN A 49 3.71 16.08 0.65
CA GLN A 49 3.18 17.34 1.18
C GLN A 49 3.01 17.25 2.71
N ASP A 50 2.91 18.40 3.37
CA ASP A 50 2.62 18.44 4.82
C ASP A 50 1.24 17.85 5.12
N ASP A 51 0.24 18.23 4.32
CA ASP A 51 -1.08 17.60 4.33
C ASP A 51 -1.07 16.30 3.52
N LEU A 52 -1.25 15.19 4.23
CA LEU A 52 -1.24 13.84 3.68
C LEU A 52 -2.65 13.34 3.28
N THR A 53 -3.69 14.19 3.35
CA THR A 53 -5.07 13.82 3.08
C THR A 53 -5.25 13.22 1.68
N GLU A 54 -4.70 13.85 0.65
CA GLU A 54 -4.79 13.35 -0.72
C GLU A 54 -3.96 12.06 -0.91
N SER A 55 -2.78 11.98 -0.29
CA SER A 55 -1.92 10.81 -0.34
C SER A 55 -2.59 9.58 0.28
N ARG A 56 -3.24 9.74 1.44
CA ARG A 56 -4.07 8.72 2.08
C ARG A 56 -5.20 8.26 1.15
N ASP A 57 -6.01 9.19 0.64
CA ASP A 57 -7.13 8.83 -0.26
C ASP A 57 -6.65 8.11 -1.54
N LYS A 58 -5.54 8.57 -2.14
CA LYS A 58 -4.94 7.90 -3.32
C LYS A 58 -4.51 6.47 -2.98
N LEU A 59 -3.77 6.26 -1.90
CA LEU A 59 -3.27 4.93 -1.57
C LEU A 59 -4.41 3.97 -1.17
N THR A 60 -5.38 4.43 -0.37
CA THR A 60 -6.57 3.61 -0.02
C THR A 60 -7.30 3.14 -1.26
N ARG A 61 -7.61 4.07 -2.17
CA ARG A 61 -8.34 3.75 -3.42
C ARG A 61 -7.54 2.87 -4.36
N PHE A 62 -6.23 3.08 -4.41
CA PHE A 62 -5.33 2.23 -5.19
C PHE A 62 -5.36 0.80 -4.66
N LEU A 63 -5.16 0.61 -3.35
CA LEU A 63 -5.16 -0.70 -2.72
C LEU A 63 -6.50 -1.43 -2.83
N CYS A 64 -7.63 -0.72 -2.77
CA CYS A 64 -8.95 -1.31 -3.00
C CYS A 64 -9.01 -2.05 -4.35
N GLY A 65 -8.58 -1.40 -5.43
CA GLY A 65 -8.56 -2.02 -6.76
C GLY A 65 -7.43 -3.04 -6.93
N TRP A 66 -6.26 -2.77 -6.36
CA TRP A 66 -5.08 -3.64 -6.47
C TRP A 66 -5.28 -4.99 -5.77
N LEU A 67 -6.03 -5.03 -4.67
CA LEU A 67 -6.39 -6.26 -3.94
C LEU A 67 -7.61 -6.99 -4.52
N GLY A 68 -8.12 -6.55 -5.67
CA GLY A 68 -9.24 -7.20 -6.39
C GLY A 68 -10.63 -6.64 -6.08
N GLY A 69 -10.72 -5.60 -5.26
CA GLY A 69 -11.96 -4.86 -4.99
C GLY A 69 -12.31 -3.84 -6.08
N PRO A 70 -13.21 -2.89 -5.78
CA PRO A 70 -13.62 -1.86 -6.72
C PRO A 70 -12.44 -0.97 -7.17
N LYS A 71 -12.41 -0.60 -8.46
CA LYS A 71 -11.36 0.26 -9.06
C LYS A 71 -11.56 1.75 -8.72
N LEU A 72 -11.54 2.07 -7.43
CA LEU A 72 -11.84 3.40 -6.89
C LEU A 72 -10.82 4.45 -7.31
N TYR A 73 -9.55 4.07 -7.50
CA TYR A 73 -8.52 5.01 -7.94
C TYR A 73 -8.82 5.54 -9.34
N SER A 74 -9.01 4.63 -10.31
CA SER A 74 -9.27 5.03 -11.69
C SER A 74 -10.57 5.79 -11.85
N ALA A 75 -11.57 5.50 -11.02
CA ALA A 75 -12.84 6.23 -11.03
C ALA A 75 -12.70 7.71 -10.63
N LYS A 76 -11.74 8.06 -9.77
CA LYS A 76 -11.53 9.43 -9.27
C LYS A 76 -10.35 10.15 -9.92
N TYR A 77 -9.22 9.46 -10.07
CA TYR A 77 -7.93 10.03 -10.48
C TYR A 77 -7.48 9.59 -11.88
N GLY A 78 -8.24 8.70 -12.54
CA GLY A 78 -7.86 8.14 -13.84
C GLY A 78 -6.83 7.00 -13.74
N PRO A 79 -6.41 6.45 -14.89
CA PRO A 79 -5.47 5.32 -14.92
C PRO A 79 -4.11 5.72 -14.33
N ILE A 80 -3.44 4.76 -13.69
CA ILE A 80 -2.10 4.94 -13.13
C ILE A 80 -1.13 3.91 -13.69
N ASN A 81 0.06 4.38 -14.06
CA ASN A 81 1.25 3.54 -14.22
C ASN A 81 2.19 3.84 -13.05
N ILE A 82 2.41 2.85 -12.18
CA ILE A 82 3.09 3.07 -10.89
C ILE A 82 4.52 3.60 -11.09
N PRO A 83 5.40 2.98 -11.92
CA PRO A 83 6.74 3.53 -12.15
C PRO A 83 6.71 4.95 -12.73
N ALA A 84 5.86 5.21 -13.73
CA ALA A 84 5.79 6.54 -14.36
C ALA A 84 5.29 7.63 -13.40
N ALA A 85 4.42 7.27 -12.44
CA ALA A 85 3.94 8.17 -11.39
C ALA A 85 5.06 8.52 -10.40
N HIS A 86 6.00 7.61 -10.13
CA HIS A 86 7.08 7.81 -9.15
C HIS A 86 8.40 8.29 -9.75
N ARG A 87 8.54 8.32 -11.09
CA ARG A 87 9.78 8.65 -11.80
C ARG A 87 10.44 10.00 -11.47
N HIS A 88 9.68 10.92 -10.87
CA HIS A 88 10.15 12.26 -10.52
C HIS A 88 10.78 12.32 -9.13
N LEU A 89 10.73 11.22 -8.36
CA LEU A 89 11.30 11.09 -7.04
C LEU A 89 12.64 10.35 -7.12
N SER A 90 13.55 10.65 -6.19
CA SER A 90 14.79 9.89 -6.00
C SER A 90 14.48 8.72 -5.07
N ILE A 91 14.22 7.54 -5.63
CA ILE A 91 13.86 6.34 -4.88
C ILE A 91 14.93 5.29 -5.12
N GLY A 92 15.75 5.02 -4.10
CA GLY A 92 16.70 3.93 -4.08
C GLY A 92 16.24 2.77 -3.19
N PRO A 93 17.15 1.84 -2.88
CA PRO A 93 16.88 0.75 -1.96
C PRO A 93 16.44 1.22 -0.57
N ALA A 94 17.04 2.29 -0.05
CA ALA A 94 16.73 2.82 1.28
C ALA A 94 15.29 3.36 1.35
N GLU A 95 14.85 4.12 0.36
CA GLU A 95 13.49 4.66 0.28
C GLU A 95 12.44 3.56 0.13
N ARG A 96 12.73 2.55 -0.70
CA ARG A 96 11.88 1.35 -0.85
C ARG A 96 11.73 0.64 0.50
N ASP A 97 12.84 0.39 1.19
CA ASP A 97 12.84 -0.35 2.46
C ASP A 97 12.15 0.45 3.57
N ALA A 98 12.35 1.77 3.61
CA ALA A 98 11.64 2.66 4.51
C ALA A 98 10.12 2.63 4.27
N TRP A 99 9.68 2.62 3.00
CA TRP A 99 8.25 2.52 2.66
C TRP A 99 7.66 1.18 3.13
N LEU A 100 8.39 0.08 2.92
CA LEU A 100 7.97 -1.25 3.39
C LEU A 100 8.02 -1.38 4.92
N ALA A 101 8.93 -0.68 5.60
CA ALA A 101 8.97 -0.59 7.05
C ALA A 101 7.71 0.11 7.60
N CYS A 102 7.28 1.22 6.99
CA CYS A 102 6.03 1.89 7.36
C CYS A 102 4.82 0.97 7.18
N MET A 103 4.77 0.22 6.07
CA MET A 103 3.68 -0.73 5.82
C MET A 103 3.67 -1.87 6.83
N ARG A 104 4.86 -2.39 7.17
CA ARG A 104 5.03 -3.41 8.20
C ARG A 104 4.58 -2.91 9.57
N GLU A 105 4.88 -1.67 9.92
CA GLU A 105 4.42 -1.04 11.16
C GLU A 105 2.90 -0.91 11.19
N GLY A 106 2.30 -0.36 10.13
CA GLY A 106 0.84 -0.21 10.02
C GLY A 106 0.10 -1.55 10.13
N LEU A 107 0.67 -2.63 9.59
CA LEU A 107 0.07 -3.97 9.66
C LEU A 107 0.03 -4.58 11.07
N LYS A 108 0.86 -4.12 12.02
CA LYS A 108 0.90 -4.69 13.37
C LYS A 108 -0.43 -4.52 14.11
N SER A 109 -1.09 -3.37 13.94
CA SER A 109 -2.35 -3.03 14.60
C SER A 109 -3.59 -3.54 13.87
N GLN A 110 -3.44 -4.06 12.65
CA GLN A 110 -4.60 -4.51 11.86
C GLN A 110 -5.10 -5.89 12.32
N PRO A 111 -6.42 -6.11 12.37
CA PRO A 111 -7.03 -7.40 12.73
C PRO A 111 -7.02 -8.39 11.54
N TYR A 112 -5.94 -8.41 10.76
CA TYR A 112 -5.77 -9.34 9.64
C TYR A 112 -5.11 -10.64 10.10
N ALA A 113 -5.36 -11.72 9.37
CA ALA A 113 -4.63 -12.96 9.56
C ALA A 113 -3.13 -12.77 9.28
N ASP A 114 -2.27 -13.42 10.07
CA ASP A 114 -0.81 -13.22 9.98
C ASP A 114 -0.21 -13.69 8.64
N ASP A 115 -0.79 -14.73 8.07
CA ASP A 115 -0.45 -15.22 6.73
C ASP A 115 -0.79 -14.19 5.65
N PHE A 116 -1.92 -13.48 5.79
CA PHE A 116 -2.29 -12.38 4.91
C PHE A 116 -1.35 -11.17 5.06
N LYS A 117 -0.96 -10.80 6.29
CA LYS A 117 0.02 -9.71 6.51
C LYS A 117 1.35 -10.02 5.82
N THR A 118 1.80 -11.28 5.91
CA THR A 118 3.02 -11.76 5.26
C THR A 118 2.90 -11.75 3.74
N TYR A 119 1.79 -12.26 3.20
CA TYR A 119 1.47 -12.21 1.78
C TYR A 119 1.47 -10.78 1.25
N LEU A 120 0.77 -9.86 1.94
CA LEU A 120 0.60 -8.48 1.51
C LEU A 120 1.95 -7.74 1.43
N LEU A 121 2.82 -7.88 2.44
CA LEU A 121 4.17 -7.30 2.40
C LEU A 121 5.02 -7.87 1.26
N THR A 122 4.91 -9.18 1.01
CA THR A 122 5.63 -9.86 -0.07
C THR A 122 5.19 -9.32 -1.43
N GLU A 123 3.88 -9.17 -1.64
CA GLU A 123 3.35 -8.66 -2.90
C GLU A 123 3.60 -7.17 -3.11
N LEU A 124 3.56 -6.36 -2.03
CA LEU A 124 3.85 -4.93 -2.09
C LEU A 124 5.32 -4.62 -2.36
N TRP A 125 6.24 -5.53 -2.04
CA TRP A 125 7.65 -5.38 -2.42
C TRP A 125 7.82 -5.23 -3.95
N LYS A 126 7.03 -5.95 -4.76
CA LYS A 126 7.16 -5.93 -6.23
C LYS A 126 6.92 -4.54 -6.85
N PRO A 127 5.80 -3.84 -6.59
CA PRO A 127 5.60 -2.48 -7.09
C PRO A 127 6.52 -1.46 -6.42
N ALA A 128 6.88 -1.63 -5.14
CA ALA A 128 7.85 -0.75 -4.48
C ALA A 128 9.22 -0.83 -5.17
N GLU A 129 9.70 -2.03 -5.46
CA GLU A 129 10.94 -2.27 -6.20
C GLU A 129 10.90 -1.68 -7.61
N ARG A 130 9.78 -1.86 -8.33
CA ARG A 130 9.59 -1.27 -9.68
C ARG A 130 9.49 0.26 -9.67
N SER A 131 9.32 0.88 -8.51
CA SER A 131 9.25 2.33 -8.37
C SER A 131 10.60 2.98 -8.11
N ARG A 132 11.67 2.19 -7.90
CA ARG A 132 13.02 2.73 -7.77
C ARG A 132 13.45 3.46 -9.04
N THR A 133 14.18 4.55 -8.87
CA THR A 133 14.71 5.40 -9.95
C THR A 133 16.24 5.41 -9.98
N HIS A 134 16.89 4.85 -8.95
CA HIS A 134 18.32 4.59 -8.91
C HIS A 134 18.63 3.35 -8.06
N ASP A 135 19.87 2.87 -8.18
CA ASP A 135 20.46 1.83 -7.33
C ASP A 135 21.14 2.42 -6.09
#